data_AF-A0A2D5ZH49-F1
#
_entry.id   AF-A0A2D5ZH49-F1
#
_cell.length_a   1.000
_cell.length_b   1.000
_cell.length_c   1.000
_cell.angle_alpha   90.00
_cell.angle_beta   90.00
_cell.angle_gamma   90.00
#
_symmetry.space_group_name_H-M   'P 1'
#
loop_
_entity.id
_entity.type
_entity.pdbx_description
1 polymer ?
#
loop_
_entity_poly.entity_id
_entity_poly.type
_entity_poly.pdbx_seq_one_letter_code
_entity_poly.pdbx_strand_id
1 'polypeptide(L)'
;MELTTFAYTIGIIELIVGLPLLFYSKQTMKWIDKAFKDDVQMRVIGVFMAILGALVLIEDYEVSAEPDGLVILIAWLVFLKGLMYCWWPQTAINLKKKWVKNDAAITFGGIAAVAIGVLLVYAGSIL
;
A
#
# COMPACT_ATOMS: atom_id res chain seq x y z
N MET A 1 -15.19 1.06 8.78
CA MET A 1 -14.63 2.38 8.45
C MET A 1 -15.17 2.74 7.09
N GLU A 2 -15.81 3.90 6.98
CA GLU A 2 -16.34 4.45 5.72
C GLU A 2 -15.38 4.24 4.55
N LEU A 3 -15.89 3.68 3.45
CA LEU A 3 -15.11 3.30 2.28
C LEU A 3 -14.40 4.51 1.66
N THR A 4 -15.07 5.66 1.65
CA THR A 4 -14.52 6.96 1.22
C THR A 4 -13.32 7.37 2.06
N THR A 5 -13.38 7.18 3.39
CA THR A 5 -12.26 7.49 4.29
C THR A 5 -11.07 6.56 4.04
N PHE A 6 -11.33 5.27 3.81
CA PHE A 6 -10.29 4.32 3.42
C PHE A 6 -9.61 4.71 2.11
N ALA A 7 -10.40 5.01 1.08
CA ALA A 7 -9.93 5.35 -0.25
C ALA A 7 -9.01 6.58 -0.21
N TYR A 8 -9.42 7.66 0.46
CA TYR A 8 -8.55 8.82 0.64
C TYR A 8 -7.29 8.50 1.45
N THR A 9 -7.41 7.75 2.54
CA THR A 9 -6.27 7.43 3.40
C THR A 9 -5.20 6.65 2.64
N ILE A 10 -5.58 5.54 1.99
CA ILE A 10 -4.64 4.72 1.23
C ILE A 10 -4.17 5.45 -0.02
N GLY A 11 -5.07 6.16 -0.72
CA GLY A 11 -4.73 6.94 -1.90
C GLY A 11 -3.64 7.99 -1.61
N ILE A 12 -3.78 8.74 -0.52
CA ILE A 12 -2.79 9.73 -0.09
C ILE A 12 -1.47 9.06 0.29
N ILE A 13 -1.50 7.94 1.04
CA ILE A 13 -0.28 7.20 1.39
C ILE A 13 0.46 6.72 0.13
N GLU A 14 -0.24 6.15 -0.84
CA GLU A 14 0.33 5.70 -2.10
C GLU A 14 0.91 6.86 -2.92
N LEU A 15 0.31 8.05 -2.89
CA LEU A 15 0.87 9.24 -3.54
C LEU A 15 2.11 9.77 -2.81
N ILE A 16 2.09 9.82 -1.47
CA ILE A 16 3.22 10.27 -0.65
C ILE A 16 4.45 9.37 -0.87
N VAL A 17 4.24 8.06 -1.08
CA VAL A 17 5.34 7.12 -1.35
C VAL A 17 5.68 7.06 -2.85
N GLY A 18 4.67 7.02 -3.70
CA GLY A 18 4.79 6.81 -5.14
C GLY A 18 5.45 7.98 -5.88
N LEU A 19 5.09 9.22 -5.55
CA LEU A 19 5.68 10.40 -6.21
C LEU A 19 7.20 10.50 -5.96
N PRO A 20 7.70 10.45 -4.71
CA PRO A 20 9.14 10.39 -4.47
C PRO A 20 9.80 9.15 -5.05
N LEU A 21 9.11 8.01 -5.10
CA LEU A 21 9.68 6.79 -5.70
C LEU A 21 9.85 6.96 -7.22
N LEU A 22 8.94 7.68 -7.87
CA LEU A 22 8.98 7.94 -9.31
C LEU A 22 10.06 8.96 -9.70
N PHE A 23 10.14 10.09 -8.99
CA PHE A 23 11.06 11.19 -9.33
C PHE A 23 12.43 11.09 -8.66
N TYR A 24 12.51 10.43 -7.49
CA TYR A 24 13.70 10.35 -6.65
C TYR A 24 13.97 8.92 -6.17
N SER A 25 13.80 7.94 -7.06
CA SER A 25 13.82 6.50 -6.77
C SER A 25 14.97 6.05 -5.86
N LYS A 26 16.20 6.48 -6.15
CA LYS A 26 17.39 6.10 -5.35
C LYS A 26 17.37 6.67 -3.93
N GLN A 27 16.99 7.94 -3.74
CA GLN A 27 16.90 8.53 -2.41
C GLN A 27 15.74 7.91 -1.62
N THR A 28 14.59 7.76 -2.26
CA THR A 28 13.39 7.16 -1.67
C THR A 28 13.65 5.71 -1.24
N MET A 29 14.32 4.91 -2.06
CA MET A 29 14.67 3.54 -1.70
C MET A 29 15.63 3.45 -0.52
N LYS A 30 16.62 4.37 -0.41
CA LYS A 30 17.49 4.44 0.78
C LYS A 30 16.71 4.80 2.04
N TRP A 31 15.73 5.70 1.92
CA TRP A 31 14.86 6.06 3.03
C TRP A 31 13.96 4.89 3.44
N ILE A 32 13.34 4.18 2.48
CA ILE A 32 12.57 2.96 2.71
C ILE A 32 13.47 1.88 3.35
N ASP A 33 14.69 1.67 2.88
CA ASP A 33 15.62 0.73 3.49
C ASP A 33 15.92 1.05 4.96
N LYS A 34 16.02 2.34 5.31
CA LYS A 34 16.22 2.80 6.68
C LYS A 34 14.96 2.63 7.54
N ALA A 35 13.78 2.94 6.99
CA ALA A 35 12.49 2.88 7.68
C ALA A 35 12.01 1.43 7.91
N PHE A 36 12.42 0.48 7.06
CA PHE A 36 12.05 -0.93 7.14
C PHE A 36 13.24 -1.81 7.55
N LYS A 37 14.17 -1.26 8.35
CA LYS A 37 15.36 -2.01 8.82
C LYS A 37 15.08 -2.84 10.07
N ASP A 38 14.17 -2.38 10.91
CA ASP A 38 13.81 -3.02 12.17
C ASP A 38 12.57 -3.91 12.00
N ASP A 39 12.66 -5.14 12.49
CA ASP A 39 11.56 -6.11 12.52
C ASP A 39 10.33 -5.52 13.23
N VAL A 40 10.54 -4.83 14.35
CA VAL A 40 9.46 -4.20 15.14
C VAL A 40 8.75 -3.13 14.32
N GLN A 41 9.49 -2.28 13.61
CA GLN A 41 8.91 -1.22 12.78
C GLN A 41 8.06 -1.82 11.64
N MET A 42 8.53 -2.88 10.99
CA MET A 42 7.77 -3.57 9.95
C MET A 42 6.47 -4.15 10.49
N ARG A 43 6.52 -4.78 11.66
CA ARG A 43 5.33 -5.33 12.31
C ARG A 43 4.33 -4.25 12.67
N VAL A 44 4.78 -3.13 13.23
CA VAL A 44 3.90 -2.01 13.57
C VAL A 44 3.20 -1.45 12.32
N ILE A 45 3.95 -1.23 11.23
CA ILE A 45 3.36 -0.82 9.94
C ILE A 45 2.36 -1.87 9.44
N GLY A 46 2.73 -3.14 9.51
CA GLY A 46 1.84 -4.25 9.16
C GLY A 46 0.54 -4.25 9.96
N VAL A 47 0.60 -3.95 11.26
CA VAL A 47 -0.57 -3.93 12.16
C VAL A 47 -1.50 -2.80 11.72
N PHE A 48 -0.96 -1.60 11.47
CA PHE A 48 -1.78 -0.49 10.97
C PHE A 48 -2.44 -0.82 9.63
N MET A 49 -1.71 -1.40 8.68
CA MET A 49 -2.27 -1.82 7.39
C MET A 49 -3.37 -2.89 7.55
N ALA A 50 -3.13 -3.89 8.39
CA ALA A 50 -4.11 -4.94 8.68
C ALA A 50 -5.35 -4.37 9.37
N ILE A 51 -5.21 -3.45 10.31
CA ILE A 51 -6.36 -2.80 10.96
C ILE A 51 -7.14 -1.99 9.93
N LEU A 52 -6.49 -1.16 9.11
CA LEU A 52 -7.18 -0.34 8.10
C LEU A 52 -7.97 -1.20 7.11
N GLY A 53 -7.39 -2.29 6.61
CA GLY A 53 -8.09 -3.22 5.74
C GLY A 53 -9.24 -3.93 6.45
N ALA A 54 -9.01 -4.48 7.65
CA ALA A 54 -10.04 -5.17 8.41
C ALA A 54 -11.24 -4.28 8.75
N LEU A 55 -11.00 -3.01 9.11
CA LEU A 55 -12.08 -2.08 9.44
C LEU A 55 -13.03 -1.82 8.28
N VAL A 56 -12.57 -1.93 7.03
CA VAL A 56 -13.44 -1.87 5.85
C VAL A 56 -14.12 -3.22 5.63
N LEU A 57 -13.34 -4.30 5.65
CA LEU A 57 -13.81 -5.65 5.32
C LEU A 57 -14.82 -6.24 6.32
N ILE A 58 -14.87 -5.72 7.54
CA ILE A 58 -15.90 -6.08 8.53
C ILE A 58 -17.27 -5.51 8.15
N GLU A 59 -17.31 -4.34 7.49
CA GLU A 59 -18.55 -3.68 7.06
C GLU A 59 -19.02 -4.23 5.71
N ASP A 60 -18.11 -4.41 4.76
CA ASP A 60 -18.40 -5.04 3.47
C ASP A 60 -17.13 -5.69 2.88
N TYR A 61 -17.28 -6.93 2.39
CA TYR A 61 -16.19 -7.73 1.83
C TYR A 61 -16.42 -8.16 0.39
N GLU A 62 -17.61 -7.90 -0.18
CA GLU A 62 -17.97 -8.36 -1.52
C GLU A 62 -17.35 -7.44 -2.58
N VAL A 63 -16.63 -8.04 -3.53
CA VAL A 63 -16.00 -7.30 -4.63
C VAL A 63 -17.00 -7.20 -5.78
N SER A 64 -17.58 -6.01 -5.96
CA SER A 64 -18.42 -5.65 -7.10
C SER A 64 -17.61 -5.16 -8.31
N ALA A 65 -18.26 -4.96 -9.45
CA ALA A 65 -17.67 -4.30 -10.62
C ALA A 65 -17.80 -2.76 -10.58
N GLU A 66 -18.44 -2.23 -9.54
CA GLU A 66 -18.62 -0.80 -9.31
C GLU A 66 -17.39 -0.20 -8.59
N PRO A 67 -17.26 1.13 -8.52
CA PRO A 67 -16.08 1.76 -7.91
C PRO A 67 -15.83 1.35 -6.46
N ASP A 68 -16.89 1.03 -5.72
CA ASP A 68 -16.87 0.52 -4.35
C ASP A 68 -16.16 -0.85 -4.26
N GLY A 69 -16.51 -1.78 -5.14
CA GLY A 69 -15.93 -3.11 -5.21
C GLY A 69 -14.43 -3.08 -5.49
N LEU A 70 -13.97 -2.13 -6.30
CA LEU A 70 -12.54 -1.91 -6.51
C LEU A 70 -11.83 -1.44 -5.22
N VAL A 71 -12.44 -0.53 -4.45
CA VAL A 71 -11.87 -0.09 -3.17
C VAL A 71 -11.83 -1.24 -2.16
N ILE A 72 -12.87 -2.09 -2.12
CA ILE A 72 -12.91 -3.31 -1.31
C ILE A 72 -11.80 -4.30 -1.73
N LEU A 73 -11.55 -4.46 -3.04
CA LEU A 73 -10.44 -5.27 -3.53
C LEU A 73 -9.08 -4.72 -3.04
N ILE A 74 -8.89 -3.40 -3.06
CA ILE A 74 -7.70 -2.77 -2.48
C ILE A 74 -7.63 -2.98 -0.96
N ALA A 75 -8.75 -2.94 -0.25
CA ALA A 75 -8.81 -3.23 1.19
C ALA A 75 -8.32 -4.65 1.50
N TRP A 76 -8.71 -5.65 0.70
CA TRP A 76 -8.15 -7.00 0.78
C TRP A 76 -6.64 -7.04 0.56
N LEU A 77 -6.13 -6.36 -0.47
CA LEU A 77 -4.69 -6.33 -0.74
C LEU A 77 -3.90 -5.68 0.41
N VAL A 78 -4.40 -4.56 0.95
CA VAL A 78 -3.80 -3.85 2.09
C VAL A 78 -3.84 -4.73 3.34
N PHE A 79 -4.96 -5.41 3.60
CA PHE A 79 -5.11 -6.33 4.72
C PHE A 79 -4.09 -7.48 4.65
N LEU A 80 -4.05 -8.19 3.52
CA LEU A 80 -3.14 -9.32 3.31
C LEU A 80 -1.67 -8.89 3.37
N LYS A 81 -1.33 -7.73 2.81
CA LYS A 81 0.01 -7.14 2.90
C LYS A 81 0.36 -6.78 4.34
N GLY A 82 -0.58 -6.25 5.11
CA GLY A 82 -0.45 -5.98 6.54
C GLY A 82 -0.15 -7.24 7.34
N LEU A 83 -0.93 -8.31 7.12
CA LEU A 83 -0.67 -9.62 7.73
C LEU A 83 0.72 -10.16 7.37
N MET A 84 1.12 -10.05 6.10
CA MET A 84 2.45 -10.47 5.67
C MET A 84 3.55 -9.70 6.43
N TYR A 85 3.41 -8.39 6.61
CA TYR A 85 4.39 -7.56 7.32
C TYR A 85 4.42 -7.84 8.82
N CYS A 86 3.28 -8.17 9.42
CA CYS A 86 3.16 -8.53 10.84
C CYS A 86 3.80 -9.87 11.20
N TRP A 87 3.50 -10.93 10.43
CA TRP A 87 3.90 -12.29 10.78
C TRP A 87 5.17 -12.74 10.08
N TRP A 88 5.42 -12.27 8.86
CA TRP A 88 6.58 -12.65 8.05
C TRP A 88 7.34 -11.43 7.49
N PRO A 89 7.80 -10.50 8.35
CA PRO A 89 8.53 -9.30 7.92
C PRO A 89 9.76 -9.64 7.07
N GLN A 90 10.49 -10.72 7.41
CA GLN A 90 11.65 -11.14 6.64
C GLN A 90 11.31 -11.53 5.19
N THR A 91 10.13 -12.11 4.94
CA THR A 91 9.65 -12.43 3.59
C THR A 91 9.47 -11.15 2.78
N ALA A 92 8.86 -10.12 3.38
CA ALA A 92 8.70 -8.81 2.73
C ALA A 92 10.05 -8.14 2.45
N ILE A 93 11.00 -8.18 3.38
CA ILE A 93 12.37 -7.66 3.17
C ILE A 93 13.05 -8.38 2.00
N ASN A 94 12.94 -9.71 1.94
CA ASN A 94 13.57 -10.50 0.88
C ASN A 94 12.95 -10.23 -0.49
N LEU A 95 11.62 -10.05 -0.56
CA LEU A 95 10.92 -9.69 -1.79
C LEU A 95 11.36 -8.30 -2.27
N LYS A 96 11.44 -7.32 -1.37
CA LYS A 96 11.97 -5.98 -1.66
C LYS A 96 13.39 -6.05 -2.21
N LYS A 97 14.30 -6.80 -1.58
CA LYS A 97 15.70 -6.95 -2.05
C LYS A 97 15.80 -7.49 -3.47
N LYS A 98 14.87 -8.35 -3.91
CA LYS A 98 14.82 -8.83 -5.30
C LYS A 98 14.37 -7.71 -6.25
N TRP A 99 13.38 -6.94 -5.82
CA TRP A 99 12.77 -5.89 -6.63
C TRP A 99 13.72 -4.69 -6.84
N VAL A 100 14.45 -4.29 -5.81
CA VAL A 100 15.39 -3.16 -5.83
C VAL A 100 16.60 -3.40 -6.75
N LYS A 101 16.88 -4.65 -7.13
CA LYS A 101 17.97 -4.96 -8.08
C LYS A 101 17.67 -4.52 -9.51
N ASN A 102 16.42 -4.19 -9.82
CA ASN A 102 15.99 -3.80 -11.15
C ASN A 102 15.44 -2.37 -11.14
N ASP A 103 16.21 -1.42 -11.65
CA ASP A 103 15.81 -0.01 -11.72
C ASP A 103 14.48 0.19 -12.47
N ALA A 104 14.22 -0.61 -13.51
CA ALA A 104 12.94 -0.57 -14.20
C ALA A 104 11.79 -0.98 -13.29
N ALA A 105 11.97 -2.03 -12.47
CA ALA A 105 10.95 -2.49 -11.53
C ALA A 105 10.61 -1.42 -10.48
N ILE A 106 11.61 -0.66 -10.02
CA ILE A 106 11.40 0.46 -9.07
C ILE A 106 10.58 1.57 -9.73
N THR A 107 10.91 1.94 -10.98
CA THR A 107 10.18 2.97 -11.73
C THR A 107 8.73 2.54 -12.00
N PHE A 108 8.53 1.29 -12.47
CA PHE A 108 7.18 0.73 -12.64
C PHE A 108 6.41 0.70 -11.32
N GLY A 109 7.11 0.42 -10.22
CA GLY A 109 6.61 0.55 -8.86
C GLY A 109 6.06 1.92 -8.53
N GLY A 110 6.84 2.97 -8.79
CA GLY A 110 6.43 4.36 -8.59
C GLY A 110 5.22 4.72 -9.46
N ILE A 111 5.22 4.33 -10.74
CA ILE A 111 4.08 4.56 -11.65
C ILE A 111 2.82 3.87 -11.11
N ALA A 112 2.93 2.60 -10.72
CA ALA A 112 1.79 1.84 -10.20
C ALA A 112 1.25 2.45 -8.90
N ALA A 113 2.13 2.82 -7.96
CA ALA A 113 1.75 3.49 -6.72
C ALA A 113 1.02 4.81 -6.99
N VAL A 114 1.54 5.65 -7.90
CA VAL A 114 0.89 6.91 -8.28
C VAL A 114 -0.47 6.66 -8.95
N ALA A 115 -0.54 5.71 -9.89
CA ALA A 115 -1.78 5.39 -10.58
C ALA A 115 -2.86 4.88 -9.62
N ILE A 116 -2.51 3.95 -8.73
CA ILE A 116 -3.41 3.43 -7.69
C ILE A 116 -3.81 4.57 -6.74
N GLY A 117 -2.86 5.42 -6.34
CA GLY A 117 -3.12 6.56 -5.47
C GLY A 117 -4.12 7.55 -6.06
N VAL A 118 -3.92 7.98 -7.31
CA VAL A 118 -4.86 8.86 -8.03
C VAL A 118 -6.22 8.19 -8.17
N LEU A 119 -6.25 6.90 -8.55
CA LEU A 119 -7.48 6.15 -8.72
C LEU A 119 -8.27 6.12 -7.41
N LEU A 120 -7.63 5.80 -6.28
CA LEU A 120 -8.31 5.73 -4.98
C LEU A 120 -8.83 7.09 -4.51
N VAL A 121 -8.06 8.17 -4.72
CA VAL A 121 -8.53 9.52 -4.41
C VAL A 121 -9.75 9.88 -5.27
N TYR A 122 -9.74 9.51 -6.55
CA TYR A 122 -10.88 9.71 -7.44
C TYR A 122 -12.09 8.86 -7.01
N ALA A 123 -11.88 7.58 -6.70
CA ALA A 123 -12.92 6.69 -6.19
C ALA A 123 -13.56 7.25 -4.93
N GLY A 124 -12.76 7.73 -3.97
CA GLY A 124 -13.27 8.40 -2.77
C GLY A 124 -14.10 9.66 -3.05
N SER A 125 -13.92 10.34 -4.18
CA SER A 125 -14.75 11.52 -4.53
C SER A 125 -16.13 11.18 -5.10
N ILE A 126 -16.34 9.92 -5.51
CA ILE A 126 -17.58 9.44 -6.12
C ILE A 126 -18.29 8.36 -5.29
N LEU A 127 -17.70 8.00 -4.14
CA LEU A 127 -18.27 7.12 -3.10
C LEU A 127 -18.89 7.97 -1.99
#